data_AF-A0A9D1H0G3-F1
#
_entry.id   AF-A0A9D1H0G3-F1
#
_cell.length_a   1.000
_cell.length_b   1.000
_cell.length_c   1.000
_cell.angle_alpha   90.00
_cell.angle_beta   90.00
_cell.angle_gamma   90.00
#
_symmetry.space_group_name_H-M   'P 1'
#
loop_
_entity.id
_entity.type
_entity.pdbx_description
1 polymer ?
#
loop_
_entity_poly.entity_id
_entity_poly.type
_entity_poly.pdbx_seq_one_letter_code
_entity_poly.pdbx_strand_id
1 'polypeptide(L)'
;MAPPTLRWLIPVVIGYGIVLALLPLQMVLWPDGVIESVRRQEPGLDPYWQAMAVRLAIAQAALIHAVSLGLAIWFTVKVLRGRRWARIALTVQMLLSIPESLYSATSGATFVPHVIASNCFHVAILGLLWVPASVRSFFRRPSDRAGAGRTSGSGPDAR
;
A
#
# COMPACT_ATOMS: atom_id res chain seq x y z
N MET A 1 -15.13 7.94 -17.63
CA MET A 1 -14.19 6.80 -17.64
C MET A 1 -12.94 7.16 -16.86
N ALA A 2 -12.25 6.19 -16.26
CA ALA A 2 -10.97 6.43 -15.57
C ALA A 2 -9.87 6.90 -16.54
N PRO A 3 -9.02 7.88 -16.18
CA PRO A 3 -7.89 8.30 -17.00
C PRO A 3 -6.94 7.13 -17.32
N PRO A 4 -6.31 7.09 -18.51
CA PRO A 4 -5.35 6.04 -18.86
C PRO A 4 -4.23 5.87 -17.82
N THR A 5 -3.73 6.98 -17.27
CA THR A 5 -2.70 6.96 -16.21
C THR A 5 -3.16 6.20 -14.97
N LEU A 6 -4.44 6.29 -14.60
CA LEU A 6 -4.98 5.62 -13.42
C LEU A 6 -5.09 4.10 -13.62
N ARG A 7 -5.17 3.62 -14.86
CA ARG A 7 -5.23 2.19 -15.18
C ARG A 7 -3.91 1.46 -14.86
N TRP A 8 -2.80 2.18 -14.77
CA TRP A 8 -1.52 1.64 -14.28
C TRP A 8 -1.58 1.16 -12.84
N LEU A 9 -2.57 1.56 -12.05
CA LEU A 9 -2.78 0.97 -10.71
C LEU A 9 -2.98 -0.56 -10.79
N ILE A 10 -3.57 -1.09 -11.87
CA ILE A 10 -3.80 -2.53 -12.00
C ILE A 10 -2.49 -3.32 -12.02
N PRO A 11 -1.58 -3.12 -12.99
CA PRO A 11 -0.32 -3.87 -13.02
C PRO A 11 0.57 -3.55 -11.81
N VAL A 12 0.54 -2.32 -11.26
CA VAL A 12 1.30 -1.97 -10.06
C VAL A 12 0.79 -2.72 -8.83
N VAL A 13 -0.53 -2.85 -8.64
CA VAL A 13 -1.13 -3.61 -7.54
C VAL A 13 -0.93 -5.12 -7.72
N ILE A 14 -0.91 -5.62 -8.96
CA ILE A 14 -0.53 -7.01 -9.24
C ILE A 14 0.92 -7.26 -8.82
N GLY A 15 1.86 -6.41 -9.22
CA GLY A 15 3.26 -6.50 -8.82
C GLY A 15 3.44 -6.42 -7.30
N TYR A 16 2.73 -5.50 -6.65
CA TYR A 16 2.66 -5.42 -5.19
C TYR A 16 2.16 -6.72 -4.55
N GLY A 17 1.09 -7.32 -5.09
CA GLY A 17 0.57 -8.60 -4.63
C GLY A 17 1.56 -9.75 -4.76
N ILE A 18 2.33 -9.80 -5.86
CA ILE A 18 3.40 -10.78 -6.04
C ILE A 18 4.47 -10.60 -4.96
N VAL A 19 4.92 -9.36 -4.72
CA VAL A 19 5.90 -9.07 -3.68
C VAL A 19 5.38 -9.52 -2.31
N LEU A 20 4.14 -9.14 -1.95
CA LEU A 20 3.51 -9.55 -0.69
C LEU A 20 3.42 -11.07 -0.54
N ALA A 21 3.08 -11.80 -1.59
CA ALA A 21 2.99 -13.26 -1.53
C ALA A 21 4.37 -13.94 -1.43
N LEU A 22 5.40 -13.32 -1.99
CA LEU A 22 6.75 -13.88 -2.02
C LEU A 22 7.36 -14.02 -0.62
N LEU A 23 7.11 -13.07 0.29
CA LEU A 23 7.67 -13.15 1.65
C LEU A 23 7.18 -14.39 2.44
N PRO A 24 5.87 -14.59 2.69
CA PRO A 24 5.41 -15.76 3.44
C PRO A 24 5.78 -17.07 2.73
N LEU A 25 5.80 -17.08 1.38
CA LEU A 25 6.31 -18.22 0.63
C LEU A 25 7.79 -18.49 0.93
N GLN A 26 8.63 -17.45 0.89
CA GLN A 26 10.06 -17.55 1.24
C GLN A 26 10.24 -18.03 2.69
N MET A 27 9.43 -17.53 3.63
CA MET A 27 9.50 -17.95 5.03
C MET A 27 9.13 -19.42 5.23
N VAL A 28 8.26 -20.00 4.39
CA VAL A 28 7.92 -21.42 4.41
C VAL A 28 9.01 -22.28 3.78
N LEU A 29 9.53 -21.85 2.63
CA LEU A 29 10.52 -22.62 1.86
C LEU A 29 11.94 -22.55 2.46
N TRP A 30 12.29 -21.40 3.06
CA TRP A 30 13.61 -21.12 3.64
C TRP A 30 13.44 -20.43 5.01
N PRO A 31 13.04 -21.18 6.05
CA PRO A 31 12.66 -20.61 7.35
C PRO A 31 13.83 -20.06 8.17
N ASP A 32 15.10 -20.28 7.75
CA ASP A 32 16.29 -19.91 8.52
C ASP A 32 16.30 -18.44 8.96
N GLY A 33 15.87 -17.53 8.07
CA GLY A 33 15.77 -16.11 8.41
C GLY A 33 14.74 -15.81 9.50
N VAL A 34 13.64 -16.56 9.54
CA VAL A 34 12.59 -16.43 10.57
C VAL A 34 13.05 -17.06 11.87
N ILE A 35 13.68 -18.24 11.81
CA ILE A 35 14.24 -18.94 12.97
C ILE A 35 15.27 -18.04 13.67
N GLU A 36 16.17 -17.44 12.90
CA GLU A 36 17.20 -16.53 13.40
C GLU A 36 16.58 -15.25 13.99
N SER A 37 15.55 -14.69 13.36
CA SER A 37 14.80 -13.56 13.93
C SER A 37 14.17 -13.91 15.28
N VAL A 38 13.51 -15.06 15.39
CA VAL A 38 12.89 -15.52 16.64
C VAL A 38 13.95 -15.73 17.73
N ARG A 39 15.08 -16.36 17.40
CA ARG A 39 16.21 -16.55 18.33
C ARG A 39 16.79 -15.23 18.85
N ARG A 40 16.91 -14.24 17.97
CA ARG A 40 17.44 -12.92 18.35
C ARG A 40 16.50 -12.17 19.28
N GLN A 41 15.20 -12.26 19.04
CA GLN A 41 14.19 -11.60 19.86
C GLN A 41 13.99 -12.31 21.20
N GLU A 42 14.06 -13.65 21.21
CA GLU A 42 13.81 -14.48 22.39
C GLU A 42 14.87 -15.60 22.52
N PRO A 43 16.10 -15.29 22.99
CA PRO A 43 17.21 -16.23 22.98
C PRO A 43 17.07 -17.38 23.99
N GLY A 44 16.24 -17.21 25.02
CA GLY A 44 16.01 -18.21 26.07
C GLY A 44 14.82 -19.13 25.81
N LEU A 45 14.18 -19.04 24.64
CA LEU A 45 12.97 -19.80 24.36
C LEU A 45 13.29 -21.30 24.21
N ASP A 46 12.52 -22.15 24.89
CA ASP A 46 12.59 -23.60 24.73
C ASP A 46 12.39 -24.02 23.25
N PRO A 47 13.09 -25.06 22.75
CA PRO A 47 12.97 -25.50 21.36
C PRO A 47 11.53 -25.75 20.88
N TYR A 48 10.65 -26.27 21.74
CA TYR A 48 9.24 -26.49 21.40
C TYR A 48 8.53 -25.16 21.12
N TRP A 49 8.67 -24.19 22.03
CA TRP A 49 8.07 -22.87 21.88
C TRP A 49 8.67 -22.10 20.70
N GLN A 50 9.95 -22.34 20.39
CA GLN A 50 10.62 -21.69 19.26
C GLN A 50 10.02 -22.15 17.93
N ALA A 51 9.79 -23.45 17.77
CA ALA A 51 9.12 -23.99 16.59
C ALA A 51 7.69 -23.44 16.45
N MET A 52 6.96 -23.29 17.57
CA MET A 52 5.63 -22.68 17.57
C MET A 52 5.68 -21.20 17.17
N ALA A 53 6.59 -20.42 17.73
CA ALA A 53 6.77 -19.00 17.41
C ALA A 53 7.07 -18.77 15.93
N VAL A 54 7.93 -19.59 15.32
CA VAL A 54 8.21 -19.53 13.87
C VAL A 54 6.95 -19.79 13.05
N ARG A 55 6.15 -20.82 13.39
CA ARG A 55 4.89 -21.13 12.69
C ARG A 55 3.89 -19.98 12.81
N LEU A 56 3.76 -19.40 14.01
CA LEU A 56 2.87 -18.26 14.26
C LEU A 56 3.33 -17.02 13.49
N ALA A 57 4.64 -16.73 13.46
CA ALA A 57 5.19 -15.61 12.69
C ALA A 57 4.89 -15.75 11.19
N ILE A 58 5.05 -16.95 10.63
CA ILE A 58 4.71 -17.24 9.23
C ILE A 58 3.21 -17.06 8.97
N ALA A 59 2.37 -17.64 9.82
CA ALA A 59 0.92 -17.56 9.68
C ALA A 59 0.42 -16.12 9.81
N GLN A 60 0.95 -15.36 10.76
CA GLN A 60 0.66 -13.95 10.96
C GLN A 60 1.08 -13.12 9.74
N ALA A 61 2.30 -13.31 9.22
CA ALA A 61 2.78 -12.60 8.04
C ALA A 61 1.88 -12.88 6.83
N ALA A 62 1.55 -14.15 6.59
CA ALA A 62 0.65 -14.55 5.50
C ALA A 62 -0.74 -13.90 5.64
N LEU A 63 -1.32 -13.89 6.84
CA LEU A 63 -2.63 -13.30 7.11
C LEU A 63 -2.64 -11.80 6.87
N ILE A 64 -1.67 -11.07 7.43
CA ILE A 64 -1.56 -9.61 7.26
C ILE A 64 -1.40 -9.25 5.77
N HIS A 65 -0.53 -9.96 5.05
CA HIS A 65 -0.32 -9.74 3.63
C HIS A 65 -1.57 -10.04 2.80
N ALA A 66 -2.29 -11.13 3.10
CA ALA A 66 -3.52 -11.48 2.41
C ALA A 66 -4.61 -10.40 2.61
N VAL A 67 -4.77 -9.90 3.84
CA VAL A 67 -5.71 -8.81 4.15
C VAL A 67 -5.32 -7.52 3.45
N SER A 68 -4.03 -7.13 3.52
CA SER A 68 -3.52 -5.92 2.85
C SER A 68 -3.75 -5.98 1.33
N LEU A 69 -3.45 -7.12 0.70
CA LEU A 69 -3.69 -7.31 -0.72
C LEU A 69 -5.18 -7.25 -1.07
N GLY A 70 -6.04 -7.91 -0.30
CA GLY A 70 -7.49 -7.89 -0.50
C GLY A 70 -8.06 -6.47 -0.44
N LEU A 71 -7.65 -5.68 0.57
CA LEU A 71 -8.03 -4.27 0.69
C LEU A 71 -7.49 -3.43 -0.46
N ALA A 72 -6.22 -3.63 -0.85
CA ALA A 72 -5.61 -2.89 -1.96
C ALA A 72 -6.34 -3.14 -3.27
N ILE A 73 -6.70 -4.40 -3.57
CA ILE A 73 -7.50 -4.77 -4.75
C ILE A 73 -8.88 -4.10 -4.67
N TRP A 74 -9.57 -4.22 -3.53
CA TRP A 74 -10.90 -3.65 -3.36
C TRP A 74 -10.91 -2.13 -3.54
N PHE A 75 -9.99 -1.41 -2.88
CA PHE A 75 -9.89 0.03 -3.02
C PHE A 75 -9.47 0.43 -4.44
N THR A 76 -8.58 -0.31 -5.09
CA THR A 76 -8.20 -0.04 -6.49
C THR A 76 -9.41 -0.12 -7.42
N VAL A 77 -10.25 -1.16 -7.28
CA VAL A 77 -11.51 -1.26 -8.05
C VAL A 77 -12.42 -0.05 -7.79
N LYS A 78 -12.54 0.40 -6.53
CA LYS A 78 -13.38 1.55 -6.18
C LYS A 78 -12.78 2.88 -6.67
N VAL A 79 -11.46 3.03 -6.67
CA VAL A 79 -10.70 4.17 -7.23
C VAL A 79 -10.94 4.28 -8.73
N LEU A 80 -10.83 3.16 -9.47
CA LEU A 80 -11.11 3.12 -10.91
C LEU A 80 -12.56 3.47 -11.23
N ARG A 81 -13.49 3.24 -10.29
CA ARG A 81 -14.89 3.67 -10.37
C ARG A 81 -15.13 5.12 -9.92
N GLY A 82 -14.09 5.91 -9.65
CA GLY A 82 -14.20 7.32 -9.28
C GLY A 82 -14.62 7.59 -7.83
N ARG A 83 -14.57 6.59 -6.95
CA ARG A 83 -14.92 6.76 -5.53
C ARG A 83 -13.77 7.45 -4.77
N ARG A 84 -13.99 8.71 -4.35
CA ARG A 84 -12.97 9.50 -3.63
C ARG A 84 -12.56 8.92 -2.29
N TRP A 85 -13.51 8.38 -1.53
CA TRP A 85 -13.21 7.76 -0.24
C TRP A 85 -12.21 6.62 -0.40
N ALA A 86 -12.29 5.85 -1.50
CA ALA A 86 -11.38 4.74 -1.77
C ALA A 86 -9.97 5.22 -2.11
N ARG A 87 -9.83 6.37 -2.78
CA ARG A 87 -8.53 7.01 -3.01
C ARG A 87 -7.85 7.37 -1.69
N ILE A 88 -8.61 7.94 -0.75
CA ILE A 88 -8.11 8.29 0.58
C ILE A 88 -7.78 7.01 1.37
N ALA A 89 -8.67 6.03 1.40
CA ALA A 89 -8.46 4.77 2.11
C ALA A 89 -7.22 4.02 1.61
N LEU A 90 -7.04 3.92 0.28
CA LEU A 90 -5.83 3.32 -0.30
C LEU A 90 -4.57 4.11 0.05
N THR A 91 -4.65 5.44 0.08
CA THR A 91 -3.53 6.29 0.51
C THR A 91 -3.15 6.01 1.96
N VAL A 92 -4.14 5.98 2.87
CA VAL A 92 -3.92 5.68 4.28
C VAL A 92 -3.33 4.28 4.45
N GLN A 93 -3.86 3.28 3.74
CA GLN A 93 -3.31 1.94 3.76
C GLN A 93 -1.83 1.93 3.35
N MET A 94 -1.45 2.56 2.23
CA MET A 94 -0.05 2.62 1.81
C MET A 94 0.84 3.33 2.83
N LEU A 95 0.34 4.39 3.47
CA LEU A 95 1.08 5.11 4.50
C LEU A 95 1.26 4.29 5.79
N LEU A 96 0.31 3.43 6.15
CA LEU A 96 0.42 2.51 7.28
C LEU A 96 1.35 1.31 6.97
N SER A 97 1.35 0.84 5.72
CA SER A 97 2.20 -0.29 5.32
C SER A 97 3.70 0.06 5.25
N ILE A 98 4.06 1.33 5.09
CA ILE A 98 5.47 1.77 5.10
C ILE A 98 6.14 1.56 6.47
N PRO A 99 5.63 2.08 7.60
CA PRO A 99 6.24 1.82 8.91
C PRO A 99 6.19 0.33 9.30
N GLU A 100 5.12 -0.39 8.93
CA GLU A 100 5.04 -1.85 9.14
C GLU A 100 6.17 -2.59 8.40
N SER A 101 6.46 -2.21 7.15
CA SER A 101 7.56 -2.82 6.40
C SER A 101 8.92 -2.45 7.00
N LEU A 102 9.12 -1.21 7.45
CA LEU A 102 10.36 -0.81 8.12
C LEU A 102 10.56 -1.56 9.44
N TYR A 103 9.50 -1.82 10.19
CA TYR A 103 9.58 -2.67 11.38
C TYR A 103 10.06 -4.09 11.02
N SER A 104 9.59 -4.67 9.92
CA SER A 104 10.05 -5.97 9.44
C SER A 104 11.56 -5.99 9.14
N ALA A 105 12.13 -4.89 8.62
CA ALA A 105 13.58 -4.79 8.39
C ALA A 105 14.41 -4.92 9.68
N THR A 106 13.87 -4.52 10.83
CA THR A 106 14.56 -4.65 12.13
C THR A 106 14.66 -6.10 12.61
N SER A 107 13.84 -7.00 12.05
CA SER A 107 13.83 -8.42 12.40
C SER A 107 14.99 -9.21 11.77
N GLY A 108 15.69 -8.63 10.78
CA GLY A 108 16.90 -9.21 10.20
C GLY A 108 17.16 -8.78 8.77
N ALA A 109 18.43 -8.88 8.35
CA ALA A 109 18.88 -8.49 7.02
C ALA A 109 18.14 -9.23 5.89
N THR A 110 17.69 -10.46 6.13
CA THR A 110 16.93 -11.28 5.17
C THR A 110 15.62 -10.62 4.72
N PHE A 111 15.02 -9.74 5.54
CA PHE A 111 13.76 -9.06 5.22
C PHE A 111 13.97 -7.77 4.42
N VAL A 112 15.17 -7.17 4.45
CA VAL A 112 15.46 -5.85 3.84
C VAL A 112 15.12 -5.79 2.34
N PRO A 113 15.46 -6.79 1.50
CA PRO A 113 15.11 -6.75 0.07
C PRO A 113 13.60 -6.65 -0.16
N HIS A 114 12.81 -7.38 0.63
CA HIS A 114 11.35 -7.34 0.54
C HIS A 114 10.78 -5.98 0.99
N VAL A 115 11.38 -5.38 2.02
CA VAL A 115 10.99 -4.03 2.51
C VAL A 115 11.27 -2.97 1.45
N ILE A 116 12.41 -3.03 0.77
CA ILE A 116 12.72 -2.12 -0.34
C ILE A 116 11.72 -2.30 -1.47
N ALA A 117 11.49 -3.54 -1.91
CA ALA A 117 10.58 -3.83 -3.01
C ALA A 117 9.15 -3.38 -2.73
N SER A 118 8.60 -3.72 -1.56
CA SER A 118 7.24 -3.33 -1.16
C SER A 118 7.09 -1.81 -1.05
N ASN A 119 8.07 -1.10 -0.49
CA ASN A 119 8.03 0.36 -0.39
C ASN A 119 8.11 1.07 -1.75
N CYS A 120 8.85 0.53 -2.72
CA CYS A 120 8.80 1.02 -4.10
C CYS A 120 7.37 0.97 -4.67
N PHE A 121 6.64 -0.13 -4.42
CA PHE A 121 5.23 -0.24 -4.83
C PHE A 121 4.31 0.70 -4.05
N HIS A 122 4.49 0.86 -2.73
CA HIS A 122 3.74 1.83 -1.93
C HIS A 122 3.86 3.25 -2.51
N VAL A 123 5.10 3.68 -2.79
CA VAL A 123 5.38 5.00 -3.38
C VAL A 123 4.81 5.11 -4.79
N ALA A 124 4.93 4.07 -5.62
CA ALA A 124 4.36 4.07 -6.96
C ALA A 124 2.83 4.22 -6.94
N ILE A 125 2.14 3.51 -6.04
CA ILE A 125 0.69 3.61 -5.86
C ILE A 125 0.31 5.03 -5.40
N LEU A 126 0.99 5.56 -4.37
CA LEU A 126 0.78 6.93 -3.89
C LEU A 126 0.99 7.97 -5.02
N GLY A 127 2.06 7.80 -5.79
CA GLY A 127 2.38 8.61 -6.96
C GLY A 127 1.24 8.61 -7.97
N LEU A 128 0.79 7.43 -8.41
CA LEU A 128 -0.32 7.28 -9.36
C LEU A 128 -1.63 7.89 -8.86
N LEU A 129 -1.89 7.83 -7.54
CA LEU A 129 -3.10 8.40 -6.96
C LEU A 129 -3.10 9.92 -6.90
N TRP A 130 -1.95 10.60 -6.79
CA TRP A 130 -1.90 12.04 -6.46
C TRP A 130 -1.10 12.92 -7.43
N VAL A 131 -0.11 12.38 -8.13
CA VAL A 131 0.82 13.15 -8.97
C VAL A 131 0.26 13.51 -10.36
N PRO A 132 -0.41 12.62 -11.11
CA PRO A 132 -0.91 12.97 -12.44
C PRO A 132 -2.05 14.00 -12.39
N ALA A 133 -1.92 15.08 -13.16
CA ALA A 133 -2.95 16.13 -13.25
C ALA A 133 -4.30 15.57 -13.74
N SER A 134 -4.27 14.58 -14.64
CA SER A 134 -5.45 13.87 -15.16
C SER A 134 -6.21 13.10 -14.06
N VAL A 135 -5.49 12.55 -13.09
CA VAL A 135 -6.09 11.85 -11.94
C VAL A 135 -6.66 12.86 -10.96
N ARG A 136 -5.96 13.96 -10.68
CA ARG A 136 -6.49 15.04 -9.83
C ARG A 136 -7.79 15.61 -10.39
N SER A 137 -7.86 15.88 -11.70
CA SER A 137 -9.07 16.42 -12.35
C SER A 137 -10.24 15.44 -12.35
N PHE A 138 -9.97 14.14 -12.52
CA PHE A 138 -10.97 13.07 -12.45
C PHE A 138 -11.70 13.04 -11.10
N PHE A 139 -11.01 13.39 -10.01
CA PHE A 139 -11.58 13.44 -8.66
C PHE A 139 -12.01 14.85 -8.20
N ARG A 140 -12.06 15.90 -9.05
CA ARG A 140 -12.58 17.24 -8.67
C ARG A 140 -14.10 17.28 -8.59
N ARG A 141 -14.67 18.06 -7.65
CA ARG A 141 -16.12 18.15 -7.38
C ARG A 141 -16.79 19.01 -8.46
N PRO A 142 -18.03 18.70 -8.88
CA PRO A 142 -18.78 19.59 -9.78
C PRO A 142 -18.91 21.01 -9.24
N SER A 143 -19.08 21.17 -7.92
CA SER A 143 -19.11 22.47 -7.23
C SER A 143 -17.83 23.29 -7.41
N ASP A 144 -16.67 22.64 -7.56
CA ASP A 144 -15.38 23.32 -7.74
C ASP A 144 -15.25 23.97 -9.14
N ARG A 145 -16.10 23.57 -10.10
CA ARG A 145 -16.12 24.15 -11.46
C ARG A 145 -17.00 25.40 -11.56
N ALA A 146 -18.06 25.50 -10.74
CA ALA A 146 -19.04 26.58 -10.79
C ALA A 146 -18.62 27.86 -10.03
N GLY A 147 -17.55 27.81 -9.22
CA GLY A 147 -16.99 28.98 -8.54
C GLY A 147 -15.98 29.77 -9.40
N ALA A 148 -15.32 29.11 -10.36
CA ALA A 148 -14.27 29.71 -11.19
C ALA A 148 -14.81 30.64 -12.30
N GLY A 149 -16.11 30.56 -12.63
CA GLY A 149 -16.74 31.35 -13.69
C GLY A 149 -17.50 32.59 -13.23
N ARG A 150 -17.53 32.90 -11.92
CA ARG A 150 -18.37 33.97 -11.35
C ARG A 150 -17.64 35.25 -10.92
N THR A 151 -16.33 35.34 -11.12
CA THR A 151 -15.53 36.51 -10.67
C THR A 151 -15.13 37.48 -11.78
N SER A 152 -15.64 37.35 -13.00
CA SER A 152 -15.24 38.20 -14.16
C SER A 152 -16.33 39.17 -14.64
N GLY A 153 -17.38 39.43 -13.85
CA GLY A 153 -18.50 40.29 -14.26
C GLY A 153 -19.05 41.17 -13.15
N SER A 154 -18.26 42.15 -12.69
CA SER A 154 -18.76 43.31 -11.95
C SER A 154 -17.83 44.49 -12.20
N GLY A 155 -17.88 45.01 -13.43
CA GLY A 155 -17.41 46.37 -13.70
C GLY A 155 -18.46 47.34 -13.15
N PRO A 156 -18.09 48.32 -12.31
CA PRO A 156 -18.99 49.42 -11.97
C PRO A 156 -18.98 50.43 -13.13
N ASP A 157 -19.85 50.21 -14.11
CA ASP A 157 -20.38 51.31 -14.92
C ASP A 157 -21.61 51.84 -14.21
N ALA A 158 -21.44 52.93 -13.45
CA ALA A 158 -22.51 53.89 -13.22
C ALA A 158 -21.97 55.21 -12.65
N ARG A 159 -21.89 56.18 -13.58
CA ARG A 159 -22.03 57.63 -13.43
C ARG A 159 -20.77 58.46 -13.19
#